data_AF-A0A934FC90-F1
#
_entry.id   AF-A0A934FC90-F1
#
_cell.length_a   1.000
_cell.length_b   1.000
_cell.length_c   1.000
_cell.angle_alpha   90.00
_cell.angle_beta   90.00
_cell.angle_gamma   90.00
#
_symmetry.space_group_name_H-M   'P 1'
#
loop_
_entity.id
_entity.type
_entity.pdbx_description
1 polymer ?
#
loop_
_entity_poly.entity_id
_entity_poly.type
_entity_poly.pdbx_seq_one_letter_code
_entity_poly.pdbx_strand_id
1 'polypeptide(L)'
;MTNRQAQIAALEKDWAENSRWKSVKRGYSAKDVVRLRGSLQVEHTLAKRGAEKLWRLVNGEAAKGYVNAFGAITAGQAMQQAKAGLEAVYLSGWQVAADGNTSETMYPDQSLYAYDSVPTMVRRINNTFKRADEIQWSRGIEPGSKEFVDYFLPIVADAEAGFGGVLNAFELMKNMIVAGAAGVHFEDQLAAVKKCGHMGGKVLVPTSEAVEKLIAARFAADVMGVPTIVLARTDAEAANLITSDHDANDKPFLT
;
A
#
# COMPACT_ATOMS: atom_id res chain seq x y z
N MET A 1 16.50 -4.39 -26.66
CA MET A 1 16.39 -3.71 -25.35
C MET A 1 16.06 -2.25 -25.59
N THR A 2 15.03 -1.71 -24.94
CA THR A 2 14.74 -0.26 -24.96
C THR A 2 15.86 0.46 -24.22
N ASN A 3 16.51 1.42 -24.89
CA ASN A 3 17.54 2.24 -24.27
C ASN A 3 16.92 3.15 -23.18
N ARG A 4 17.76 3.74 -22.32
CA ARG A 4 17.28 4.60 -21.22
C ARG A 4 16.39 5.75 -21.70
N GLN A 5 16.72 6.37 -22.84
CA GLN A 5 15.96 7.49 -23.39
C GLN A 5 14.52 7.08 -23.78
N ALA A 6 14.36 5.89 -24.39
CA ALA A 6 13.05 5.35 -24.72
C ALA A 6 12.21 5.04 -23.47
N GLN A 7 12.84 4.55 -22.39
CA GLN A 7 12.14 4.30 -21.12
C GLN A 7 11.67 5.60 -20.46
N ILE A 8 12.51 6.65 -20.50
CA ILE A 8 12.15 7.98 -19.96
C ILE A 8 10.96 8.54 -20.74
N ALA A 9 11.04 8.56 -22.07
CA ALA A 9 9.98 9.08 -22.92
C ALA A 9 8.66 8.30 -22.75
N ALA A 10 8.73 6.98 -22.54
CA ALA A 10 7.55 6.16 -22.27
C ALA A 10 6.87 6.53 -20.94
N LEU A 11 7.64 6.78 -19.87
CA LEU A 11 7.08 7.23 -18.59
C LEU A 11 6.50 8.64 -18.68
N GLU A 12 7.19 9.56 -19.33
CA GLU A 12 6.71 10.94 -19.51
C GLU A 12 5.38 10.94 -20.27
N LYS A 13 5.28 10.13 -21.33
CA LYS A 13 4.05 9.95 -22.09
C LYS A 13 2.93 9.35 -21.23
N ASP A 14 3.19 8.26 -20.51
CA ASP A 14 2.19 7.63 -19.63
C ASP A 14 1.69 8.62 -18.57
N TRP A 15 2.58 9.33 -17.89
CA TRP A 15 2.19 10.30 -16.86
C TRP A 15 1.39 11.48 -17.39
N ALA A 16 1.62 11.90 -18.63
CA ALA A 16 0.90 13.00 -19.27
C ALA A 16 -0.47 12.60 -19.82
N GLU A 17 -0.59 11.41 -20.40
CA GLU A 17 -1.78 10.99 -21.16
C GLU A 17 -2.72 10.07 -20.38
N ASN A 18 -2.21 9.31 -19.41
CA ASN A 18 -3.02 8.34 -18.67
C ASN A 18 -3.84 9.03 -17.57
N SER A 19 -5.17 8.89 -17.66
CA SER A 19 -6.12 9.51 -16.72
C SER A 19 -5.89 9.08 -15.26
N ARG A 20 -5.26 7.92 -15.03
CA ARG A 20 -4.82 7.44 -13.71
C ARG A 20 -3.96 8.46 -12.96
N TRP A 21 -3.19 9.27 -13.68
CA TRP A 21 -2.20 10.19 -13.14
C TRP A 21 -2.63 11.66 -13.14
N LYS A 22 -3.86 11.98 -13.60
CA LYS A 22 -4.36 13.35 -13.82
C LYS A 22 -4.14 14.32 -12.65
N SER A 23 -4.26 13.83 -11.41
CA SER A 23 -4.13 14.64 -10.19
C SER A 23 -2.90 14.27 -9.35
N VAL A 24 -1.94 13.54 -9.91
CA VAL A 24 -0.77 13.04 -9.18
C VAL A 24 0.45 13.93 -9.47
N LYS A 25 0.90 14.64 -8.44
CA LYS A 25 2.16 15.39 -8.47
C LYS A 25 3.34 14.49 -8.07
N ARG A 26 4.49 14.70 -8.68
CA ARG A 26 5.76 14.01 -8.37
C ARG A 26 6.83 15.06 -8.09
N GLY A 27 7.58 14.87 -7.00
CA GLY A 27 8.74 15.70 -6.64
C GLY A 27 10.03 15.33 -7.39
N TYR A 28 9.93 14.50 -8.44
CA TYR A 28 11.06 13.94 -9.18
C TYR A 28 10.68 13.72 -10.65
N SER A 29 11.69 13.48 -11.50
CA SER A 29 11.51 13.28 -12.94
C SER A 29 11.43 11.80 -13.36
N ALA A 30 10.92 11.53 -14.57
CA ALA A 30 11.00 10.19 -15.18
C ALA A 30 12.45 9.71 -15.35
N LYS A 31 13.38 10.63 -15.58
CA LYS A 31 14.82 10.36 -15.62
C LYS A 31 15.34 9.83 -14.29
N ASP A 32 14.87 10.37 -13.16
CA ASP A 32 15.24 9.88 -11.83
C ASP A 32 14.73 8.46 -11.59
N VAL A 33 13.51 8.16 -12.04
CA VAL A 33 12.94 6.80 -11.97
C VAL A 33 13.80 5.82 -12.76
N VAL A 34 14.08 6.11 -14.03
CA VAL A 34 14.88 5.21 -14.89
C VAL A 34 16.31 5.06 -14.37
N ARG A 35 16.87 6.10 -13.71
CA ARG A 35 18.19 6.04 -13.07
C ARG A 35 18.25 5.00 -11.94
N LEU A 36 17.18 4.78 -11.18
CA LEU A 36 17.13 3.82 -10.07
C LEU A 36 16.49 2.47 -10.42
N ARG A 37 15.96 2.30 -11.63
CA ARG A 37 15.19 1.11 -12.05
C ARG A 37 16.05 -0.13 -12.38
N GLY A 38 17.36 0.02 -12.51
CA GLY A 38 18.26 -1.05 -12.95
C GLY A 38 18.10 -1.40 -14.43
N SER A 39 18.89 -2.36 -14.93
CA SER A 39 18.87 -2.79 -16.34
C SER A 39 17.77 -3.80 -16.66
N LEU A 40 17.25 -4.50 -15.66
CA LEU A 40 16.20 -5.51 -15.77
C LEU A 40 15.05 -5.14 -14.83
N GLN A 41 13.83 -5.12 -15.36
CA GLN A 41 12.62 -4.89 -14.60
C GLN A 41 11.99 -6.25 -14.29
N VAL A 42 11.88 -6.57 -13.00
CA VAL A 42 11.16 -7.76 -12.54
C VAL A 42 9.67 -7.43 -12.57
N GLU A 43 8.87 -8.31 -13.17
CA GLU A 43 7.42 -8.12 -13.22
C GLU A 43 6.76 -8.45 -11.88
N HIS A 44 5.85 -7.58 -11.44
CA HIS A 44 5.12 -7.70 -10.18
C HIS A 44 3.62 -7.91 -10.43
N THR A 45 3.29 -9.04 -11.07
CA THR A 45 1.95 -9.34 -11.62
C THR A 45 0.80 -9.11 -10.63
N LEU A 46 0.94 -9.60 -9.39
CA LEU A 46 -0.13 -9.48 -8.39
C LEU A 46 -0.35 -8.03 -7.94
N ALA A 47 0.72 -7.28 -7.70
CA ALA A 47 0.62 -5.88 -7.33
C ALA A 47 0.02 -5.04 -8.48
N LYS A 48 0.46 -5.27 -9.72
CA LYS A 48 -0.05 -4.56 -10.90
C LYS A 48 -1.54 -4.83 -11.13
N ARG A 49 -1.93 -6.10 -11.22
CA ARG A 49 -3.34 -6.48 -11.42
C ARG A 49 -4.21 -6.04 -10.25
N GLY A 50 -3.71 -6.17 -9.01
CA GLY A 50 -4.41 -5.73 -7.81
C GLY A 50 -4.62 -4.21 -7.82
N ALA A 51 -3.59 -3.42 -8.12
CA ALA A 51 -3.68 -1.97 -8.17
C ALA A 51 -4.63 -1.48 -9.28
N GLU A 52 -4.58 -2.10 -10.46
CA GLU A 52 -5.51 -1.81 -11.56
C GLU A 52 -6.96 -2.15 -11.20
N LYS A 53 -7.19 -3.33 -10.60
CA LYS A 53 -8.51 -3.76 -10.12
C LYS A 53 -9.04 -2.82 -9.03
N LEU A 54 -8.21 -2.49 -8.04
CA LEU A 54 -8.60 -1.58 -6.96
C LEU A 54 -8.96 -0.19 -7.52
N TRP A 55 -8.17 0.32 -8.47
CA TRP A 55 -8.45 1.60 -9.11
C TRP A 55 -9.82 1.60 -9.80
N ARG A 56 -10.15 0.56 -10.55
CA ARG A 56 -11.45 0.44 -11.21
C ARG A 56 -12.61 0.37 -10.19
N LEU A 57 -12.46 -0.44 -9.14
CA LEU A 57 -13.48 -0.58 -8.10
C LEU A 57 -13.79 0.76 -7.42
N VAL A 58 -12.76 1.51 -6.99
CA VAL A 58 -12.96 2.81 -6.31
C VAL A 58 -13.39 3.94 -7.26
N ASN A 59 -13.34 3.72 -8.58
CA ASN A 59 -13.80 4.66 -9.60
C ASN A 59 -15.11 4.22 -10.28
N GLY A 60 -15.93 3.42 -9.60
CA GLY A 60 -17.32 3.17 -10.00
C GLY A 60 -17.66 1.74 -10.42
N GLU A 61 -16.67 0.83 -10.49
CA GLU A 61 -16.97 -0.59 -10.78
C GLU A 61 -17.37 -1.39 -9.52
N ALA A 62 -17.26 -0.82 -8.31
CA ALA A 62 -17.68 -1.52 -7.10
C ALA A 62 -19.20 -1.76 -7.08
N ALA A 63 -19.61 -2.98 -6.71
CA ALA A 63 -21.00 -3.44 -6.76
C ALA A 63 -21.97 -2.56 -5.93
N LYS A 64 -21.48 -1.96 -4.85
CA LYS A 64 -22.26 -1.11 -3.94
C LYS A 64 -22.07 0.39 -4.19
N GLY A 65 -21.30 0.77 -5.21
CA GLY A 65 -20.83 2.14 -5.41
C GLY A 65 -19.69 2.56 -4.48
N TYR A 66 -19.26 1.68 -3.58
CA TYR A 66 -18.10 1.86 -2.70
C TYR A 66 -17.45 0.51 -2.38
N VAL A 67 -16.17 0.54 -2.00
CA VAL A 67 -15.40 -0.63 -1.58
C VAL A 67 -15.31 -0.64 -0.06
N ASN A 68 -15.98 -1.59 0.58
CA ASN A 68 -15.75 -1.92 1.99
C ASN A 68 -14.85 -3.14 2.12
N ALA A 69 -14.06 -3.17 3.19
CA ALA A 69 -13.17 -4.28 3.51
C ALA A 69 -13.17 -4.54 5.03
N PHE A 70 -12.76 -5.74 5.42
CA PHE A 70 -12.50 -6.10 6.81
C PHE A 70 -11.01 -6.43 6.99
N GLY A 71 -10.47 -6.15 8.18
CA GLY A 71 -9.13 -6.56 8.56
C GLY A 71 -8.99 -8.08 8.54
N ALA A 72 -8.02 -8.62 7.79
CA ALA A 72 -7.69 -10.03 7.76
C ALA A 72 -6.33 -10.29 8.44
N ILE A 73 -6.37 -10.89 9.65
CA ILE A 73 -5.16 -11.27 10.40
C ILE A 73 -4.63 -12.65 10.00
N THR A 74 -5.43 -13.44 9.27
CA THR A 74 -4.96 -14.68 8.63
C THR A 74 -5.30 -14.72 7.14
N ALA A 75 -4.50 -15.44 6.36
CA ALA A 75 -4.77 -15.64 4.94
C ALA A 75 -6.07 -16.45 4.69
N GLY A 76 -6.46 -17.31 5.63
CA GLY A 76 -7.73 -18.03 5.59
C GLY A 76 -8.93 -17.11 5.70
N GLN A 77 -8.87 -16.08 6.57
CA GLN A 77 -9.92 -15.06 6.66
C GLN A 77 -10.07 -14.31 5.33
N ALA A 78 -8.96 -13.88 4.72
CA ALA A 78 -8.99 -13.21 3.42
C ALA A 78 -9.64 -14.08 2.33
N MET A 79 -9.33 -15.38 2.30
CA MET A 79 -9.96 -16.33 1.36
C MET A 79 -11.48 -16.45 1.59
N GLN A 80 -11.92 -16.50 2.85
CA GLN A 80 -13.36 -16.52 3.16
C GLN A 80 -14.04 -15.19 2.82
N GLN A 81 -13.36 -14.05 2.98
CA GLN A 81 -13.85 -12.75 2.55
C GLN A 81 -14.09 -12.70 1.03
N ALA A 82 -13.19 -13.29 0.23
CA ALA A 82 -13.41 -13.44 -1.22
C ALA A 82 -14.63 -14.31 -1.53
N LYS A 83 -14.77 -15.45 -0.86
CA LYS A 83 -15.95 -16.31 -1.01
C LYS A 83 -17.27 -15.64 -0.59
N ALA A 84 -17.21 -14.75 0.39
CA ALA A 84 -18.34 -13.99 0.88
C ALA A 84 -18.72 -12.82 -0.05
N GLY A 85 -17.96 -12.57 -1.12
CA GLY A 85 -18.25 -11.52 -2.09
C GLY A 85 -17.70 -10.14 -1.71
N LEU A 86 -16.70 -10.05 -0.82
CA LEU A 86 -15.95 -8.81 -0.67
C LEU A 86 -15.10 -8.52 -1.90
N GLU A 87 -14.87 -7.24 -2.14
CA GLU A 87 -14.21 -6.75 -3.35
C GLU A 87 -12.75 -6.33 -3.09
N ALA A 88 -12.33 -6.26 -1.82
CA ALA A 88 -10.98 -5.96 -1.38
C ALA A 88 -10.71 -6.55 0.02
N VAL A 89 -9.43 -6.66 0.37
CA VAL A 89 -8.97 -7.04 1.71
C VAL A 89 -8.23 -5.87 2.34
N TYR A 90 -8.51 -5.59 3.61
CA TYR A 90 -7.71 -4.67 4.41
C TYR A 90 -6.74 -5.48 5.28
N LEU A 91 -5.47 -5.08 5.31
CA LEU A 91 -4.45 -5.69 6.15
C LEU A 91 -3.95 -4.64 7.14
N SER A 92 -4.43 -4.77 8.38
CA SER A 92 -4.18 -3.83 9.48
C SER A 92 -2.81 -4.05 10.12
N GLY A 93 -2.05 -2.97 10.33
CA GLY A 93 -0.79 -2.99 11.07
C GLY A 93 -1.01 -3.35 12.55
N TRP A 94 -2.09 -2.83 13.15
CA TRP A 94 -2.53 -3.19 14.51
C TRP A 94 -2.75 -4.71 14.67
N GLN A 95 -3.46 -5.34 13.73
CA GLN A 95 -3.69 -6.78 13.78
C GLN A 95 -2.37 -7.55 13.65
N VAL A 96 -1.49 -7.12 12.75
CA VAL A 96 -0.15 -7.72 12.60
C VAL A 96 0.67 -7.57 13.88
N ALA A 97 0.66 -6.40 14.52
CA ALA A 97 1.31 -6.19 15.81
C ALA A 97 0.77 -7.13 16.89
N ALA A 98 -0.55 -7.31 16.94
CA ALA A 98 -1.20 -8.13 17.95
C ALA A 98 -0.89 -9.63 17.81
N ASP A 99 -1.00 -10.19 16.59
CA ASP A 99 -0.99 -11.66 16.42
C ASP A 99 -0.59 -12.13 14.99
N GLY A 100 0.14 -11.31 14.22
CA GLY A 100 0.50 -11.65 12.83
C GLY A 100 1.93 -11.28 12.39
N ASN A 101 2.77 -10.84 13.32
CA ASN A 101 4.11 -10.34 13.01
C ASN A 101 5.19 -11.42 13.01
N THR A 102 6.31 -11.12 12.35
CA THR A 102 7.47 -12.04 12.22
C THR A 102 8.33 -12.13 13.47
N SER A 103 8.07 -11.32 14.49
CA SER A 103 8.72 -11.40 15.81
C SER A 103 8.04 -12.40 16.75
N GLU A 104 6.94 -13.04 16.31
CA GLU A 104 6.21 -14.08 17.05
C GLU A 104 5.82 -13.64 18.47
N THR A 105 5.55 -12.34 18.63
CA THR A 105 5.29 -11.71 19.92
C THR A 105 4.06 -10.82 19.81
N MET A 106 3.20 -10.84 20.83
CA MET A 106 2.07 -9.91 20.92
C MET A 106 2.57 -8.50 21.26
N TYR A 107 2.29 -7.54 20.39
CA TYR A 107 2.60 -6.13 20.59
C TYR A 107 1.36 -5.23 20.61
N PRO A 108 1.41 -4.10 21.34
CA PRO A 108 0.53 -2.98 21.06
C PRO A 108 0.89 -2.33 19.72
N ASP A 109 -0.02 -1.50 19.22
CA ASP A 109 0.13 -0.79 17.96
C ASP A 109 1.00 0.46 18.09
N GLN A 110 2.31 0.22 18.17
CA GLN A 110 3.36 1.24 18.32
C GLN A 110 4.58 0.97 17.42
N SER A 111 4.34 0.37 16.24
CA SER A 111 5.37 0.02 15.25
C SER A 111 6.58 -0.77 15.82
N LEU A 112 6.35 -1.62 16.84
CA LEU A 112 7.40 -2.40 17.52
C LEU A 112 7.86 -3.64 16.74
N TYR A 113 6.99 -4.17 15.88
CA TYR A 113 7.26 -5.39 15.14
C TYR A 113 8.25 -5.13 13.98
N ALA A 114 8.89 -6.19 13.49
CA ALA A 114 9.84 -6.06 12.37
C ALA A 114 9.16 -5.57 11.08
N TYR A 115 9.79 -4.62 10.39
CA TYR A 115 9.25 -3.90 9.23
C TYR A 115 8.75 -4.80 8.07
N ASP A 116 9.22 -6.05 7.99
CA ASP A 116 8.84 -7.03 6.96
C ASP A 116 7.55 -7.81 7.30
N SER A 117 6.99 -7.63 8.49
CA SER A 117 5.81 -8.37 8.98
C SER A 117 4.58 -8.21 8.10
N VAL A 118 4.19 -6.97 7.80
CA VAL A 118 3.01 -6.70 6.95
C VAL A 118 3.26 -7.21 5.52
N PRO A 119 4.40 -6.95 4.85
CA PRO A 119 4.73 -7.58 3.56
C PRO A 119 4.65 -9.11 3.59
N THR A 120 5.10 -9.76 4.67
CA THR A 120 4.98 -11.20 4.83
C THR A 120 3.51 -11.65 4.88
N MET A 121 2.65 -10.91 5.58
CA MET A 121 1.22 -11.19 5.60
C MET A 121 0.52 -10.95 4.26
N VAL A 122 0.87 -9.89 3.52
CA VAL A 122 0.39 -9.68 2.13
C VAL A 122 0.72 -10.90 1.26
N ARG A 123 1.96 -11.37 1.32
CA ARG A 123 2.40 -12.56 0.56
C ARG A 123 1.66 -13.82 0.99
N ARG A 124 1.40 -14.02 2.30
CA ARG A 124 0.60 -15.16 2.78
C ARG A 124 -0.82 -15.14 2.22
N ILE A 125 -1.49 -13.98 2.23
CA ILE A 125 -2.83 -13.80 1.65
C ILE A 125 -2.82 -14.16 0.16
N ASN A 126 -1.89 -13.58 -0.60
CA ASN A 126 -1.78 -13.83 -2.04
C ASN A 126 -1.47 -15.31 -2.36
N ASN A 127 -0.65 -15.99 -1.56
CA ASN A 127 -0.41 -17.43 -1.74
C ASN A 127 -1.66 -18.26 -1.48
N THR A 128 -2.48 -17.89 -0.49
CA THR A 128 -3.76 -18.56 -0.24
C THR A 128 -4.78 -18.30 -1.35
N PHE A 129 -4.87 -17.07 -1.87
CA PHE A 129 -5.69 -16.76 -3.05
C PHE A 129 -5.26 -17.59 -4.25
N LYS A 130 -3.96 -17.66 -4.52
CA LYS A 130 -3.42 -18.49 -5.59
C LYS A 130 -3.82 -19.95 -5.43
N ARG A 131 -3.70 -20.52 -4.23
CA ARG A 131 -4.10 -21.92 -3.99
C ARG A 131 -5.61 -22.13 -4.20
N ALA A 132 -6.44 -21.20 -3.75
CA ALA A 132 -7.89 -21.28 -3.93
C ALA A 132 -8.28 -21.19 -5.41
N ASP A 133 -7.62 -20.31 -6.16
CA ASP A 133 -7.76 -20.18 -7.62
C ASP A 133 -7.29 -21.45 -8.36
N GLU A 134 -6.14 -22.02 -8.00
CA GLU A 134 -5.64 -23.28 -8.57
C GLU A 134 -6.64 -24.44 -8.37
N ILE A 135 -7.29 -24.53 -7.20
CA ILE A 135 -8.33 -25.52 -6.91
C ILE A 135 -9.56 -25.29 -7.80
N GLN A 136 -9.99 -24.04 -7.93
CA GLN A 136 -11.12 -23.66 -8.78
C GLN A 136 -10.84 -24.00 -10.25
N TRP A 137 -9.66 -23.63 -10.74
CA TRP A 137 -9.21 -23.88 -12.11
C TRP A 137 -9.08 -25.37 -12.40
N SER A 138 -8.54 -26.16 -11.46
CA SER A 138 -8.44 -27.63 -11.62
C SER A 138 -9.79 -28.34 -11.75
N ARG A 139 -10.86 -27.71 -11.27
CA ARG A 139 -12.24 -28.23 -11.36
C ARG A 139 -12.97 -27.75 -12.63
N GLY A 140 -12.31 -26.98 -13.49
CA GLY A 140 -12.92 -26.43 -14.70
C GLY A 140 -13.98 -25.36 -14.41
N ILE A 141 -13.91 -24.68 -13.26
CA ILE A 141 -14.85 -23.60 -12.92
C ILE A 141 -14.31 -22.30 -13.52
N GLU A 142 -14.99 -21.81 -14.56
CA GLU A 142 -14.56 -20.67 -15.37
C GLU A 142 -15.31 -19.37 -15.00
N PRO A 143 -14.73 -18.19 -15.31
CA PRO A 143 -15.44 -16.91 -15.18
C PRO A 143 -16.81 -16.93 -15.86
N GLY A 144 -17.83 -16.47 -15.14
CA GLY A 144 -19.24 -16.50 -15.60
C GLY A 144 -20.04 -17.70 -15.06
N SER A 145 -19.37 -18.71 -14.51
CA SER A 145 -20.04 -19.82 -13.81
C SER A 145 -20.60 -19.37 -12.46
N LYS A 146 -21.72 -19.94 -12.01
CA LYS A 146 -22.32 -19.63 -10.70
C LYS A 146 -21.38 -19.92 -9.51
N GLU A 147 -20.51 -20.91 -9.66
CA GLU A 147 -19.54 -21.30 -8.63
C GLU A 147 -18.22 -20.51 -8.67
N PHE A 148 -18.03 -19.63 -9.66
CA PHE A 148 -16.78 -18.90 -9.85
C PHE A 148 -16.61 -17.80 -8.79
N VAL A 149 -15.42 -17.76 -8.20
CA VAL A 149 -14.96 -16.71 -7.30
C VAL A 149 -13.68 -16.10 -7.88
N ASP A 150 -13.64 -14.79 -8.02
CA ASP A 150 -12.38 -14.07 -8.28
C ASP A 150 -11.61 -13.93 -6.97
N TYR A 151 -10.74 -14.91 -6.68
CA TYR A 151 -9.99 -14.96 -5.43
C TYR A 151 -8.95 -13.85 -5.29
N PHE A 152 -8.42 -13.31 -6.39
CA PHE A 152 -7.38 -12.29 -6.33
C PHE A 152 -7.98 -10.92 -6.03
N LEU A 153 -8.41 -10.75 -4.78
CA LEU A 153 -8.85 -9.46 -4.27
C LEU A 153 -7.66 -8.51 -4.12
N PRO A 154 -7.82 -7.22 -4.44
CA PRO A 154 -6.82 -6.22 -4.11
C PRO A 154 -6.63 -6.12 -2.60
N ILE A 155 -5.38 -6.09 -2.16
CA ILE A 155 -5.00 -5.94 -0.75
C ILE A 155 -4.57 -4.49 -0.51
N VAL A 156 -5.23 -3.81 0.43
CA VAL A 156 -4.81 -2.51 0.96
C VAL A 156 -4.09 -2.75 2.28
N ALA A 157 -2.79 -2.41 2.33
CA ALA A 157 -1.92 -2.74 3.46
C ALA A 157 -1.47 -1.50 4.24
N ASP A 158 -1.33 -1.68 5.55
CA ASP A 158 -0.80 -0.69 6.49
C ASP A 158 0.73 -0.62 6.41
N ALA A 159 1.28 0.55 6.10
CA ALA A 159 2.72 0.82 6.15
C ALA A 159 3.12 1.67 7.35
N GLU A 160 2.23 1.86 8.33
CA GLU A 160 2.47 2.66 9.51
C GLU A 160 2.94 4.08 9.11
N ALA A 161 3.92 4.63 9.83
CA ALA A 161 4.67 5.81 9.43
C ALA A 161 5.95 5.49 8.64
N GLY A 162 6.07 4.29 8.06
CA GLY A 162 7.22 3.90 7.24
C GLY A 162 8.47 3.43 8.01
N PHE A 163 8.36 3.13 9.31
CA PHE A 163 9.43 2.54 10.14
C PHE A 163 10.75 3.34 10.17
N GLY A 164 10.68 4.66 10.00
CA GLY A 164 11.85 5.54 10.05
C GLY A 164 11.75 6.72 9.09
N GLY A 165 12.83 6.95 8.34
CA GLY A 165 12.93 8.04 7.36
C GLY A 165 12.44 7.65 5.97
N VAL A 166 12.71 8.51 4.99
CA VAL A 166 12.27 8.34 3.59
C VAL A 166 12.80 7.07 2.93
N LEU A 167 14.01 6.63 3.27
CA LEU A 167 14.59 5.39 2.73
C LEU A 167 13.89 4.14 3.30
N ASN A 168 13.49 4.18 4.57
CA ASN A 168 12.69 3.11 5.17
C ASN A 168 11.32 2.99 4.48
N ALA A 169 10.65 4.12 4.25
CA ALA A 169 9.37 4.17 3.53
C ALA A 169 9.51 3.65 2.08
N PHE A 170 10.59 4.03 1.38
CA PHE A 170 10.90 3.57 0.02
C PHE A 170 11.07 2.04 -0.04
N GLU A 171 11.89 1.46 0.85
CA GLU A 171 12.10 0.00 0.88
C GLU A 171 10.85 -0.75 1.35
N LEU A 172 10.09 -0.22 2.32
CA LEU A 172 8.83 -0.81 2.74
C LEU A 172 7.83 -0.88 1.58
N MET A 173 7.68 0.21 0.82
CA MET A 173 6.81 0.24 -0.34
C MET A 173 7.23 -0.78 -1.42
N LYS A 174 8.55 -0.93 -1.68
CA LYS A 174 9.05 -1.98 -2.56
C LYS A 174 8.67 -3.37 -2.04
N ASN A 175 8.85 -3.63 -0.74
CA ASN A 175 8.50 -4.91 -0.14
C ASN A 175 6.99 -5.21 -0.23
N MET A 176 6.14 -4.21 -0.04
CA MET A 176 4.68 -4.33 -0.24
C MET A 176 4.34 -4.70 -1.68
N ILE A 177 5.00 -4.05 -2.67
CA ILE A 177 4.80 -4.35 -4.10
C ILE A 177 5.28 -5.77 -4.43
N VAL A 178 6.47 -6.15 -3.98
CA VAL A 178 7.01 -7.51 -4.18
C VAL A 178 6.06 -8.56 -3.60
N ALA A 179 5.44 -8.27 -2.44
CA ALA A 179 4.46 -9.15 -1.82
C ALA A 179 3.09 -9.19 -2.53
N GLY A 180 2.81 -8.22 -3.40
CA GLY A 180 1.57 -8.15 -4.19
C GLY A 180 0.48 -7.25 -3.60
N ALA A 181 0.83 -6.21 -2.84
CA ALA A 181 -0.14 -5.22 -2.36
C ALA A 181 -0.68 -4.35 -3.52
N ALA A 182 -1.98 -4.05 -3.49
CA ALA A 182 -2.65 -3.20 -4.47
C ALA A 182 -2.65 -1.72 -4.06
N GLY A 183 -2.80 -1.47 -2.76
CA GLY A 183 -2.74 -0.16 -2.15
C GLY A 183 -1.97 -0.19 -0.83
N VAL A 184 -1.34 0.92 -0.48
CA VAL A 184 -0.56 1.06 0.75
C VAL A 184 -0.84 2.42 1.36
N HIS A 185 -1.12 2.47 2.67
CA HIS A 185 -1.32 3.72 3.38
C HIS A 185 -0.16 4.05 4.31
N PHE A 186 0.23 5.32 4.33
CA PHE A 186 1.22 5.89 5.24
C PHE A 186 0.55 6.97 6.08
N GLU A 187 0.93 7.07 7.37
CA GLU A 187 0.42 8.10 8.28
C GLU A 187 1.49 9.12 8.71
N ASP A 188 1.04 10.26 9.21
CA ASP A 188 1.84 11.43 9.58
C ASP A 188 2.27 11.47 11.07
N GLN A 189 2.22 10.33 11.76
CA GLN A 189 2.78 10.21 13.11
C GLN A 189 4.30 9.97 13.08
N LEU A 190 4.99 10.32 14.17
CA LEU A 190 6.39 9.96 14.38
C LEU A 190 6.51 8.44 14.60
N ALA A 191 7.21 7.74 13.70
CA ALA A 191 7.33 6.27 13.72
C ALA A 191 7.81 5.68 15.06
N ALA A 192 8.75 6.34 15.76
CA ALA A 192 9.32 5.84 17.02
C ALA A 192 8.36 5.91 18.22
N VAL A 193 7.32 6.73 18.14
CA VAL A 193 6.29 6.89 19.18
C VAL A 193 4.89 6.78 18.57
N LYS A 194 4.78 6.05 17.45
CA LYS A 194 3.53 5.83 16.74
C LYS A 194 2.53 5.22 17.70
N LYS A 195 1.27 5.61 17.55
CA LYS A 195 0.16 5.02 18.30
C LYS A 195 -1.03 4.76 17.38
N CYS A 196 -1.83 3.77 17.74
CA CYS A 196 -3.15 3.58 17.14
C CYS A 196 -3.95 4.89 17.17
N GLY A 197 -4.71 5.17 16.10
CA GLY A 197 -5.42 6.44 15.92
C GLY A 197 -6.39 6.81 17.04
N HIS A 198 -6.85 5.82 17.82
CA HIS A 198 -7.77 6.00 18.95
C HIS A 198 -7.06 6.15 20.31
N MET A 199 -5.72 6.10 20.36
CA MET A 199 -4.94 6.24 21.59
C MET A 199 -4.45 7.69 21.78
N GLY A 200 -4.36 8.14 23.03
CA GLY A 200 -3.84 9.48 23.37
C GLY A 200 -2.30 9.60 23.26
N GLY A 201 -1.83 10.84 23.13
CA GLY A 201 -0.40 11.15 23.06
C GLY A 201 0.27 10.74 21.74
N LYS A 202 -0.49 10.81 20.64
CA LYS A 202 0.04 10.75 19.26
C LYS A 202 0.86 12.01 19.00
N VAL A 203 1.95 11.86 18.27
CA VAL A 203 2.84 12.96 17.91
C VAL A 203 2.95 13.02 16.40
N LEU A 204 2.52 14.13 15.81
CA LEU A 204 2.63 14.38 14.38
C LEU A 204 4.07 14.73 14.00
N VAL A 205 4.46 14.39 12.77
CA VAL A 205 5.59 15.03 12.10
C VAL A 205 5.10 16.25 11.31
N PRO A 206 5.98 17.22 11.00
CA PRO A 206 5.67 18.32 10.10
C PRO A 206 5.09 17.88 8.76
N THR A 207 4.20 18.70 8.19
CA THR A 207 3.51 18.39 6.93
C THR A 207 4.48 17.99 5.81
N SER A 208 5.56 18.74 5.65
CA SER A 208 6.63 18.44 4.68
C SER A 208 7.26 17.06 4.88
N GLU A 209 7.51 16.62 6.12
CA GLU A 209 8.06 15.28 6.39
C GLU A 209 7.07 14.16 6.01
N ALA A 210 5.77 14.35 6.26
CA ALA A 210 4.75 13.42 5.83
C ALA A 210 4.66 13.35 4.29
N VAL A 211 4.73 14.50 3.62
CA VAL A 211 4.76 14.60 2.15
C VAL A 211 5.99 13.89 1.57
N GLU A 212 7.17 14.05 2.16
CA GLU A 212 8.39 13.35 1.72
C GLU A 212 8.25 11.82 1.80
N LYS A 213 7.55 11.27 2.80
CA LYS A 213 7.25 9.83 2.85
C LYS A 213 6.30 9.40 1.71
N LEU A 214 5.30 10.21 1.38
CA LEU A 214 4.39 9.93 0.25
C LEU A 214 5.13 9.99 -1.09
N ILE A 215 6.06 10.94 -1.25
CA ILE A 215 6.94 11.03 -2.43
C ILE A 215 7.83 9.79 -2.51
N ALA A 216 8.45 9.36 -1.41
CA ALA A 216 9.26 8.15 -1.37
C ALA A 216 8.47 6.88 -1.74
N ALA A 217 7.24 6.74 -1.23
CA ALA A 217 6.35 5.64 -1.57
C ALA A 217 5.94 5.67 -3.07
N ARG A 218 5.56 6.83 -3.60
CA ARG A 218 5.24 6.98 -5.03
C ARG A 218 6.45 6.70 -5.91
N PHE A 219 7.64 7.11 -5.47
CA PHE A 219 8.89 6.88 -6.20
C PHE A 219 9.26 5.40 -6.26
N ALA A 220 9.11 4.68 -5.14
CA ALA A 220 9.26 3.23 -5.11
C ALA A 220 8.31 2.54 -6.10
N ALA A 221 7.03 2.93 -6.12
CA ALA A 221 6.05 2.37 -7.06
C ALA A 221 6.40 2.64 -8.53
N ASP A 222 6.82 3.86 -8.85
CA ASP A 222 7.25 4.22 -10.20
C ASP A 222 8.53 3.46 -10.61
N VAL A 223 9.51 3.32 -9.70
CA VAL A 223 10.73 2.52 -9.94
C VAL A 223 10.37 1.07 -10.25
N MET A 224 9.45 0.48 -9.47
CA MET A 224 8.98 -0.90 -9.64
C MET A 224 8.02 -1.08 -10.84
N GLY A 225 7.60 0.00 -11.49
CA GLY A 225 6.72 -0.06 -12.66
C GLY A 225 5.29 -0.51 -12.34
N VAL A 226 4.81 -0.26 -11.11
CA VAL A 226 3.50 -0.70 -10.64
C VAL A 226 2.62 0.51 -10.28
N PRO A 227 1.35 0.57 -10.74
CA PRO A 227 0.48 1.72 -10.50
C PRO A 227 -0.18 1.70 -9.10
N THR A 228 0.54 1.26 -8.07
CA THR A 228 0.04 1.06 -6.70
C THR A 228 -0.69 2.29 -6.18
N ILE A 229 -1.81 2.07 -5.49
CA ILE A 229 -2.55 3.16 -4.83
C ILE A 229 -1.78 3.56 -3.56
N VAL A 230 -1.41 4.83 -3.46
CA VAL A 230 -0.76 5.39 -2.26
C VAL A 230 -1.83 6.19 -1.55
N LEU A 231 -2.12 5.84 -0.30
CA LEU A 231 -3.09 6.53 0.54
C LEU A 231 -2.35 7.34 1.61
N ALA A 232 -2.75 8.59 1.80
CA ALA A 232 -2.25 9.44 2.86
C ALA A 232 -3.26 9.44 4.01
N ARG A 233 -2.83 9.00 5.20
CA ARG A 233 -3.61 9.08 6.44
C ARG A 233 -3.08 10.26 7.27
N THR A 234 -3.97 11.01 7.88
CA THR A 234 -3.62 12.01 8.89
C THR A 234 -4.21 11.63 10.24
N ASP A 235 -3.46 11.85 11.31
CA ASP A 235 -3.88 11.64 12.70
C ASP A 235 -4.19 12.95 13.44
N ALA A 236 -4.18 14.08 12.73
CA ALA A 236 -4.33 15.44 13.27
C ALA A 236 -5.68 15.72 13.93
N GLU A 237 -6.72 14.89 13.72
CA GLU A 237 -8.00 15.04 14.42
C GLU A 237 -7.86 14.93 15.95
N ALA A 238 -6.97 14.04 16.42
CA ALA A 238 -6.81 13.75 17.85
C ALA A 238 -5.36 13.86 18.35
N ALA A 239 -4.39 14.06 17.47
CA ALA A 239 -3.01 14.36 17.87
C ALA A 239 -2.90 15.84 18.28
N ASN A 240 -2.41 16.09 19.49
CA ASN A 240 -2.21 17.43 20.04
C ASN A 240 -0.72 17.74 20.29
N LEU A 241 0.17 16.97 19.67
CA LEU A 241 1.62 17.15 19.74
C LEU A 241 2.18 17.07 18.31
N ILE A 242 3.20 17.88 18.03
CA ILE A 242 3.97 17.87 16.78
C ILE A 242 5.45 17.95 17.12
N THR A 243 6.31 17.28 16.35
CA THR A 243 7.76 17.22 16.67
C THR A 243 8.50 18.53 16.46
N SER A 244 8.02 19.41 15.58
CA SER A 244 8.69 20.65 15.18
C SER A 244 7.70 21.68 14.61
N ASP A 245 8.06 22.96 14.69
CA ASP A 245 7.31 24.11 14.19
C ASP A 245 7.91 24.70 12.88
N HIS A 246 8.87 24.01 12.26
CA HIS A 246 9.62 24.57 11.13
C HIS A 246 8.77 24.77 9.88
N ASP A 247 7.73 23.96 9.70
CA ASP A 247 6.83 24.02 8.55
C ASP A 247 5.76 25.10 8.75
N ALA A 248 5.69 26.04 7.81
CA ALA A 248 4.74 27.16 7.88
C ALA A 248 3.28 26.71 7.81
N ASN A 249 2.98 25.54 7.22
CA ASN A 249 1.63 24.99 7.15
C ASN A 249 1.08 24.62 8.53
N ASP A 250 1.97 24.25 9.46
CA ASP A 250 1.59 23.72 10.77
C ASP A 250 1.48 24.82 11.84
N LYS A 251 2.12 25.97 11.61
CA LYS A 251 2.15 27.12 12.55
C LYS A 251 0.78 27.62 13.01
N PRO A 252 -0.27 27.68 12.16
CA PRO A 252 -1.59 28.14 12.61
C PRO A 252 -2.24 27.28 13.71
N PHE A 253 -1.75 26.06 13.94
CA PHE A 253 -2.32 25.10 14.88
C PHE A 253 -1.55 24.98 16.21
N LEU A 254 -0.44 25.70 16.36
CA LEU A 254 0.37 25.69 17.57
C LEU A 254 -0.25 26.59 18.64
N THR A 255 -0.31 26.12 19.89
CA THR A 255 -0.88 26.81 21.06
C THR A 255 0.18 27.40 21.97
#